data_AF-A0A1Q7X0P0-F1
#
_entry.id   AF-A0A1Q7X0P0-F1
#
_cell.length_a   1.000
_cell.length_b   1.000
_cell.length_c   1.000
_cell.angle_alpha   90.00
_cell.angle_beta   90.00
_cell.angle_gamma   90.00
#
_symmetry.space_group_name_H-M   'P 1'
#
loop_
_entity.id
_entity.type
_entity.pdbx_description
1 polymer ?
#
loop_
_entity_poly.entity_id
_entity_poly.type
_entity_poly.pdbx_seq_one_letter_code
_entity_poly.pdbx_strand_id
1 'polypeptide(L)'
;MEVIGAGVGRTGTVSLKVALERLLGGPCYHSTELWRHPRHLEFWDRAIDGKPVRWENVFRGYKATVDWWGASFFYELAEAYPHAVVLLTVRDPDEWWRSVRATIVTRLEAEVDQSNPIEVALAPTRPLLLKLLRARFTPDWPDETAVKEAYLRHNEAVRSTIAPQRLIEWRVG
;
A
#
# COMPACT_ATOMS: atom_id res chain seq x y z
N MET A 1 13.69 -7.73 4.65
CA MET A 1 13.16 -6.39 4.38
C MET A 1 13.76 -5.43 5.40
N GLU A 2 14.11 -4.22 4.98
CA GLU A 2 14.81 -3.19 5.75
C GLU A 2 13.92 -1.96 6.01
N VAL A 3 13.01 -1.63 5.09
CA VAL A 3 12.06 -0.51 5.24
C VAL A 3 10.62 -0.95 4.96
N ILE A 4 9.71 -0.59 5.86
CA ILE A 4 8.25 -0.78 5.71
C ILE A 4 7.62 0.59 5.48
N GLY A 5 7.16 0.85 4.28
CA GLY A 5 6.36 2.03 3.94
C GLY A 5 4.94 1.86 4.46
N ALA A 6 4.62 2.60 5.52
CA ALA A 6 3.30 2.64 6.13
C ALA A 6 2.41 3.75 5.55
N GLY A 7 2.94 4.61 4.69
CA GLY A 7 2.15 5.58 3.93
C GLY A 7 1.31 4.91 2.85
N VAL A 8 0.01 5.21 2.85
CA VAL A 8 -0.96 4.67 1.87
C VAL A 8 -0.75 5.24 0.48
N GLY A 9 -1.40 4.67 -0.53
CA GLY A 9 -1.25 5.17 -1.89
C GLY A 9 -1.60 6.65 -2.02
N ARG A 10 -0.97 7.29 -3.02
CA ARG A 10 -1.09 8.73 -3.31
C ARG A 10 -0.39 9.66 -2.32
N THR A 11 0.43 9.14 -1.41
CA THR A 11 1.37 9.91 -0.57
C THR A 11 2.81 9.85 -1.10
N GLY A 12 3.00 9.92 -2.43
CA GLY A 12 4.34 9.92 -3.04
C GLY A 12 5.03 8.56 -3.13
N THR A 13 4.28 7.46 -2.99
CA THR A 13 4.79 6.07 -2.92
C THR A 13 5.63 5.64 -4.13
N VAL A 14 5.31 6.12 -5.35
CA VAL A 14 6.09 5.80 -6.56
C VAL A 14 7.48 6.45 -6.51
N SER A 15 7.56 7.74 -6.17
CA SER A 15 8.86 8.42 -6.01
C SER A 15 9.65 7.81 -4.87
N LEU A 16 8.97 7.44 -3.78
CA LEU A 16 9.60 6.78 -2.64
C LEU A 16 10.16 5.40 -3.01
N LYS A 17 9.43 4.60 -3.79
CA LYS A 17 9.93 3.31 -4.33
C LYS A 17 11.28 3.50 -5.01
N VAL A 18 11.38 4.45 -5.94
CA VAL A 18 12.62 4.72 -6.68
C VAL A 18 13.74 5.18 -5.75
N ALA A 19 13.44 6.04 -4.79
CA ALA A 19 14.44 6.52 -3.81
C ALA A 19 14.97 5.38 -2.94
N LEU A 20 14.09 4.51 -2.42
CA LEU A 20 14.46 3.36 -1.60
C LEU A 20 15.27 2.33 -2.40
N GLU A 21 14.94 2.10 -3.67
CA GLU A 21 15.70 1.19 -4.52
C GLU A 21 17.15 1.65 -4.72
N ARG A 22 17.34 2.96 -4.88
CA ARG A 22 18.67 3.57 -4.98
C ARG A 22 19.42 3.49 -3.66
N LEU A 23 18.76 3.83 -2.56
CA LEU A 23 19.38 3.90 -1.23
C LEU A 23 19.77 2.52 -0.69
N LEU A 24 18.90 1.52 -0.88
CA LEU A 24 19.07 0.17 -0.32
C LEU A 24 19.76 -0.81 -1.28
N GLY A 25 20.04 -0.38 -2.52
CA GLY A 25 20.69 -1.22 -3.53
C GLY A 25 19.90 -2.49 -3.87
N GLY A 26 18.56 -2.43 -3.86
CA GLY A 26 17.70 -3.59 -4.12
C GLY A 26 16.22 -3.24 -4.27
N PRO A 27 15.38 -4.18 -4.69
CA PRO A 27 14.02 -3.87 -5.15
C PRO A 27 13.09 -3.44 -4.02
N CYS A 28 12.14 -2.57 -4.34
CA CYS A 28 11.08 -2.11 -3.45
C CYS A 28 9.71 -2.57 -3.97
N TYR A 29 8.97 -3.30 -3.14
CA TYR A 29 7.65 -3.81 -3.44
C TYR A 29 6.64 -2.67 -3.49
N HIS A 30 5.80 -2.63 -4.53
CA HIS A 30 4.77 -1.62 -4.75
C HIS A 30 3.54 -2.28 -5.39
N SER A 31 2.37 -1.62 -5.40
CA SER A 31 1.15 -2.18 -6.00
C SER A 31 1.30 -2.58 -7.47
N THR A 32 2.23 -1.93 -8.17
CA THR A 32 2.62 -2.22 -9.55
C THR A 32 3.33 -3.56 -9.71
N GLU A 33 3.73 -4.27 -8.66
CA GLU A 33 4.37 -5.57 -8.79
C GLU A 33 3.35 -6.69 -9.08
N LEU A 34 2.06 -6.48 -8.78
CA LEU A 34 1.06 -7.55 -8.81
C LEU A 34 0.78 -8.13 -10.20
N TRP A 35 0.84 -7.32 -11.26
CA TRP A 35 0.63 -7.83 -12.62
C TRP A 35 1.81 -8.67 -13.12
N ARG A 36 3.00 -8.52 -12.52
CA ARG A 36 4.19 -9.33 -12.84
C ARG A 36 4.20 -10.67 -12.12
N HIS A 37 3.41 -10.78 -11.04
CA HIS A 37 3.42 -11.93 -10.16
C HIS A 37 1.98 -12.39 -9.84
N PRO A 38 1.31 -13.11 -10.75
CA PRO A 38 -0.06 -13.58 -10.53
C PRO A 38 -0.25 -14.36 -9.22
N ARG A 39 0.77 -15.13 -8.78
CA ARG A 39 0.75 -15.85 -7.50
C ARG A 39 0.65 -14.93 -6.27
N HIS A 40 1.04 -13.67 -6.39
CA HIS A 40 0.87 -12.70 -5.30
C HIS A 40 -0.61 -12.34 -5.10
N LEU A 41 -1.46 -12.44 -6.13
CA LEU A 41 -2.89 -12.19 -5.97
C LEU A 41 -3.53 -13.18 -4.99
N GLU A 42 -3.23 -14.47 -5.13
CA GLU A 42 -3.71 -15.50 -4.19
C GLU A 42 -3.16 -15.27 -2.77
N PHE A 43 -1.88 -14.89 -2.66
CA PHE A 43 -1.27 -14.56 -1.36
C PHE A 43 -2.03 -13.43 -0.66
N TRP A 44 -2.26 -12.33 -1.37
CA TRP A 44 -2.92 -11.16 -0.80
C TRP A 44 -4.40 -11.42 -0.51
N ASP A 45 -5.09 -12.19 -1.34
CA ASP A 45 -6.47 -12.61 -1.07
C ASP A 45 -6.59 -13.36 0.26
N ARG A 46 -5.66 -14.31 0.48
CA ARG A 46 -5.57 -15.03 1.76
C ARG A 46 -5.23 -14.12 2.93
N ALA A 47 -4.29 -13.21 2.75
CA ALA A 47 -3.89 -12.26 3.79
C ALA A 47 -5.06 -11.33 4.19
N ILE A 48 -5.84 -10.86 3.21
CA ILE A 48 -7.03 -10.04 3.46
C ILE A 48 -8.09 -10.83 4.24
N ASP A 49 -8.26 -12.12 3.95
CA ASP A 49 -9.17 -13.02 4.70
C ASP A 49 -8.68 -13.35 6.13
N GLY A 50 -7.55 -12.80 6.58
CA GLY A 50 -6.95 -13.13 7.87
C GLY A 50 -6.40 -14.56 7.95
N LYS A 51 -6.25 -15.25 6.82
CA LYS A 51 -5.65 -16.59 6.80
C LYS A 51 -4.15 -16.47 7.08
N PRO A 52 -3.54 -17.46 7.78
CA PRO A 52 -2.10 -17.47 7.99
C PRO A 52 -1.33 -17.41 6.66
N VAL A 53 -0.39 -16.47 6.58
CA VAL A 53 0.52 -16.27 5.45
C VAL A 53 1.97 -16.19 5.94
N ARG A 54 2.91 -16.47 5.04
CA ARG A 54 4.35 -16.29 5.28
C ARG A 54 4.83 -15.11 4.47
N TRP A 55 5.18 -14.00 5.11
CA TRP A 55 5.56 -12.74 4.45
C TRP A 55 6.73 -12.90 3.48
N GLU A 56 7.63 -13.84 3.73
CA GLU A 56 8.74 -14.18 2.84
C GLU A 56 8.27 -14.70 1.47
N ASN A 57 7.04 -15.21 1.33
CA ASN A 57 6.54 -15.69 0.05
C ASN A 57 6.33 -14.56 -0.96
N VAL A 58 6.01 -13.35 -0.48
CA VAL A 58 5.77 -12.17 -1.32
C VAL A 58 6.94 -11.19 -1.29
N PHE A 59 7.66 -11.10 -0.17
CA PHE A 59 8.74 -10.12 0.02
C PHE A 59 10.16 -10.69 -0.15
N ARG A 60 10.33 -11.95 -0.58
CA ARG A 60 11.66 -12.52 -0.85
C ARG A 60 12.41 -11.67 -1.87
N GLY A 61 13.61 -11.23 -1.49
CA GLY A 61 14.49 -10.39 -2.32
C GLY A 61 14.16 -8.90 -2.28
N TYR A 62 12.98 -8.50 -1.76
CA TYR A 62 12.62 -7.09 -1.60
C TYR A 62 13.27 -6.49 -0.36
N LYS A 63 13.88 -5.33 -0.56
CA LYS A 63 14.51 -4.53 0.50
C LYS A 63 13.52 -3.63 1.20
N ALA A 64 12.47 -3.20 0.51
CA ALA A 64 11.42 -2.39 1.09
C ALA A 64 10.04 -2.73 0.51
N THR A 65 8.99 -2.25 1.16
CA THR A 65 7.63 -2.21 0.60
C THR A 65 7.03 -0.82 0.79
N VAL A 66 6.17 -0.39 -0.12
CA VAL A 66 5.40 0.87 -0.04
C VAL A 66 4.01 0.66 -0.62
N ASP A 67 3.15 1.68 -0.52
CA ASP A 67 1.79 1.68 -1.08
C ASP A 67 0.85 0.67 -0.38
N TRP A 68 -0.41 0.62 -0.82
CA TRP A 68 -1.52 -0.04 -0.11
C TRP A 68 -1.24 -1.44 0.43
N TRP A 69 -0.56 -2.33 -0.33
CA TRP A 69 -0.32 -3.71 0.13
C TRP A 69 0.62 -3.79 1.32
N GLY A 70 1.71 -3.03 1.33
CA GLY A 70 2.59 -2.97 2.50
C GLY A 70 1.95 -2.15 3.61
N ALA A 71 1.41 -0.98 3.26
CA ALA A 71 0.89 -0.01 4.22
C ALA A 71 -0.28 -0.56 5.03
N SER A 72 -1.24 -1.23 4.40
CA SER A 72 -2.36 -1.82 5.14
C SER A 72 -1.85 -2.84 6.17
N PHE A 73 -0.81 -3.63 5.85
CA PHE A 73 -0.27 -4.70 6.71
C PHE A 73 0.91 -4.23 7.57
N PHE A 74 1.01 -2.92 7.85
CA PHE A 74 2.20 -2.38 8.52
C PHE A 74 2.42 -3.02 9.90
N TYR A 75 1.35 -3.36 10.64
CA TYR A 75 1.43 -3.97 11.97
C TYR A 75 2.07 -5.34 11.87
N GLU A 76 1.51 -6.23 11.05
CA GLU A 76 1.98 -7.60 10.87
C GLU A 76 3.38 -7.64 10.28
N LEU A 77 3.71 -6.69 9.40
CA LEU A 77 5.05 -6.55 8.84
C LEU A 77 6.06 -6.01 9.86
N ALA A 78 5.66 -5.09 10.73
CA ALA A 78 6.54 -4.56 11.77
C ALA A 78 6.88 -5.62 12.84
N GLU A 79 5.95 -6.54 13.12
CA GLU A 79 6.20 -7.73 13.94
C GLU A 79 7.10 -8.74 13.23
N ALA A 80 6.83 -9.06 11.96
CA ALA A 80 7.61 -10.04 11.20
C ALA A 80 9.03 -9.57 10.88
N TYR A 81 9.25 -8.26 10.74
CA TYR A 81 10.54 -7.65 10.46
C TYR A 81 10.89 -6.63 11.56
N PRO A 82 11.25 -7.08 12.77
CA PRO A 82 11.42 -6.21 13.94
C PRO A 82 12.60 -5.23 13.83
N HIS A 83 13.53 -5.49 12.90
CA HIS A 83 14.67 -4.60 12.61
C HIS A 83 14.36 -3.55 11.55
N ALA A 84 13.26 -3.69 10.81
CA ALA A 84 12.92 -2.75 9.75
C ALA A 84 12.48 -1.40 10.33
N VAL A 85 12.93 -0.33 9.68
CA VAL A 85 12.43 1.03 9.90
C VAL A 85 11.04 1.14 9.27
N VAL A 86 10.10 1.79 9.96
CA VAL A 86 8.78 2.10 9.42
C VAL A 86 8.76 3.55 8.96
N LEU A 87 8.46 3.76 7.68
CA LEU A 87 8.39 5.07 7.04
C LEU A 87 6.94 5.43 6.75
N LEU A 88 6.43 6.43 7.47
CA LEU A 88 5.09 6.99 7.28
C LEU A 88 5.17 8.25 6.42
N THR A 89 4.78 8.16 5.15
CA THR A 89 4.60 9.35 4.32
C THR A 89 3.19 9.90 4.47
N VAL A 90 3.07 11.21 4.70
CA VAL A 90 1.78 11.90 4.86
C VAL A 90 1.64 13.07 3.90
N ARG A 91 0.39 13.43 3.64
CA ARG A 91 -0.10 14.59 2.91
C ARG A 91 -1.25 15.23 3.66
N ASP A 92 -1.57 16.47 3.27
CA ASP A 92 -2.85 17.08 3.61
C ASP A 92 -4.03 16.17 3.18
N PRO A 93 -5.03 15.91 4.06
CA PRO A 93 -6.12 14.98 3.75
C PRO A 93 -6.98 15.39 2.54
N ASP A 94 -7.23 16.69 2.32
CA ASP A 94 -8.05 17.16 1.22
C ASP A 94 -7.31 17.02 -0.11
N GLU A 95 -6.03 17.41 -0.14
CA GLU A 95 -5.19 17.21 -1.32
C GLU A 95 -4.99 15.72 -1.65
N TRP A 96 -4.76 14.92 -0.62
CA TRP A 96 -4.60 13.48 -0.76
C TRP A 96 -5.86 12.84 -1.35
N TRP A 97 -7.04 13.15 -0.79
CA TRP A 97 -8.31 12.64 -1.29
C TRP A 97 -8.55 13.04 -2.74
N ARG A 98 -8.32 14.31 -3.09
CA ARG A 98 -8.44 14.77 -4.49
C ARG A 98 -7.56 13.93 -5.43
N SER A 99 -6.36 13.55 -5.00
CA SER A 99 -5.49 12.65 -5.77
C SER A 99 -6.01 11.21 -5.83
N VAL A 100 -6.50 10.67 -4.72
CA VAL A 100 -7.12 9.33 -4.65
C VAL A 100 -8.31 9.25 -5.59
N ARG A 101 -9.23 10.22 -5.51
CA ARG A 101 -10.43 10.28 -6.34
C ARG A 101 -10.06 10.34 -7.83
N ALA A 102 -9.17 11.24 -8.21
CA ALA A 102 -8.77 11.42 -9.60
C ALA A 102 -8.00 10.23 -10.21
N THR A 103 -7.51 9.28 -9.40
CA THR A 103 -6.67 8.17 -9.88
C THR A 103 -7.20 6.81 -9.51
N ILE A 104 -7.31 6.49 -8.23
CA ILE A 104 -7.68 5.16 -7.75
C ILE A 104 -9.17 4.93 -7.91
N VAL A 105 -10.00 5.89 -7.48
CA VAL A 105 -11.47 5.76 -7.62
C VAL A 105 -11.85 5.71 -9.09
N THR A 106 -11.40 6.69 -9.89
CA THR A 106 -11.59 6.68 -11.35
C THR A 106 -11.20 5.35 -11.99
N ARG A 107 -10.05 4.78 -11.61
CA ARG A 107 -9.58 3.50 -12.18
C ARG A 107 -10.42 2.31 -11.71
N LEU A 108 -10.89 2.29 -10.46
CA LEU A 108 -11.70 1.18 -9.95
C LEU A 108 -13.11 1.18 -10.55
N GLU A 109 -13.63 2.36 -10.92
CA GLU A 109 -14.98 2.54 -11.49
C GLU A 109 -15.01 2.52 -13.02
N ALA A 110 -13.88 2.80 -13.68
CA ALA A 110 -13.79 2.79 -15.14
C ALA A 110 -14.00 1.39 -15.72
N GLU A 111 -14.58 1.32 -16.92
CA GLU A 111 -14.52 0.12 -17.75
C GLU A 111 -13.06 -0.20 -18.10
N VAL A 112 -12.77 -1.48 -18.35
CA VAL A 112 -11.44 -1.90 -18.82
C VAL A 112 -11.39 -1.68 -20.32
N ASP A 113 -10.52 -0.78 -20.78
CA ASP A 113 -10.25 -0.61 -22.21
C ASP A 113 -9.62 -1.90 -22.77
N GLN A 114 -10.43 -2.69 -23.48
CA GLN A 114 -10.01 -3.97 -24.07
C GLN A 114 -8.94 -3.80 -25.16
N SER A 115 -8.78 -2.58 -25.70
CA SER A 115 -7.74 -2.28 -26.68
C SER A 115 -6.38 -1.96 -26.05
N ASN A 116 -6.33 -1.72 -24.73
CA ASN A 116 -5.12 -1.40 -24.00
C ASN A 116 -4.58 -2.63 -23.25
N PRO A 117 -3.47 -3.26 -23.70
CA PRO A 117 -2.94 -4.48 -23.08
C PRO A 117 -2.53 -4.30 -21.62
N ILE A 118 -2.11 -3.09 -21.22
CA ILE A 118 -1.73 -2.79 -19.84
C ILE A 118 -2.97 -2.77 -18.94
N GLU A 119 -4.07 -2.20 -19.42
CA GLU A 119 -5.33 -2.21 -18.67
C GLU A 119 -5.89 -3.61 -18.51
N VAL A 120 -5.88 -4.41 -19.57
CA VAL A 120 -6.30 -5.82 -19.55
C VAL A 120 -5.45 -6.62 -18.55
N ALA A 121 -4.12 -6.46 -18.59
CA ALA A 121 -3.22 -7.17 -17.67
C ALA A 121 -3.41 -6.77 -16.20
N LEU A 122 -3.81 -5.51 -15.94
CA LEU A 122 -4.05 -5.02 -14.59
C LEU A 122 -5.50 -5.21 -14.12
N ALA A 123 -6.44 -5.56 -15.00
CA ALA A 123 -7.86 -5.72 -14.64
C ALA A 123 -8.09 -6.70 -13.47
N PRO A 124 -7.40 -7.86 -13.39
CA PRO A 124 -7.58 -8.80 -12.28
C PRO A 124 -7.19 -8.25 -10.90
N THR A 125 -6.39 -7.17 -10.84
CA THR A 125 -5.95 -6.58 -9.57
C THR A 125 -6.99 -5.64 -8.97
N ARG A 126 -7.92 -5.10 -9.78
CA ARG A 126 -8.97 -4.15 -9.34
C ARG A 126 -9.88 -4.73 -8.25
N PRO A 127 -10.52 -5.92 -8.40
CA PRO A 127 -11.40 -6.45 -7.37
C PRO A 127 -10.65 -6.76 -6.06
N LEU A 128 -9.40 -7.21 -6.16
CA LEU A 128 -8.59 -7.50 -4.98
C LEU A 128 -8.17 -6.23 -4.24
N LEU A 129 -7.82 -5.15 -4.96
CA LEU A 129 -7.56 -3.85 -4.36
C LEU A 129 -8.81 -3.30 -3.67
N LEU A 130 -9.99 -3.40 -4.30
CA LEU A 130 -11.24 -2.97 -3.69
C LEU A 130 -11.56 -3.79 -2.43
N LYS A 131 -11.32 -5.11 -2.46
CA LYS A 131 -11.44 -6.00 -1.29
C LYS A 131 -10.50 -5.54 -0.16
N LEU A 132 -9.24 -5.25 -0.46
CA LEU A 132 -8.26 -4.74 0.52
C LEU A 132 -8.73 -3.44 1.18
N LEU A 133 -9.13 -2.46 0.36
CA LEU A 133 -9.56 -1.14 0.83
C LEU A 133 -10.79 -1.27 1.73
N ARG A 134 -11.78 -2.07 1.33
CA ARG A 134 -12.99 -2.29 2.14
C ARG A 134 -12.73 -3.04 3.43
N ALA A 135 -11.90 -4.08 3.37
CA ALA A 135 -11.65 -4.93 4.54
C ALA A 135 -10.75 -4.25 5.57
N ARG A 136 -9.77 -3.45 5.13
CA ARG A 136 -8.65 -3.05 6.00
C ARG A 136 -8.37 -1.55 6.03
N PHE A 137 -9.17 -0.75 5.34
CA PHE A 137 -9.07 0.70 5.39
C PHE A 137 -10.40 1.35 5.79
N THR A 138 -11.45 1.18 4.97
CA THR A 138 -12.82 1.56 5.34
C THR A 138 -13.86 0.78 4.53
N PRO A 139 -14.90 0.20 5.18
CA PRO A 139 -15.96 -0.53 4.47
C PRO A 139 -16.75 0.38 3.52
N ASP A 140 -16.81 1.68 3.81
CA ASP A 140 -17.59 2.67 3.08
C ASP A 140 -16.82 3.26 1.88
N TRP A 141 -15.74 2.63 1.43
CA TRP A 141 -15.02 3.08 0.24
C TRP A 141 -15.95 3.14 -1.00
N PRO A 142 -15.99 4.27 -1.77
CA PRO A 142 -15.11 5.45 -1.73
C PRO A 142 -15.76 6.72 -1.14
N ASP A 143 -16.60 6.64 -0.09
CA ASP A 143 -17.15 7.83 0.56
C ASP A 143 -16.05 8.77 1.06
N GLU A 144 -16.10 10.04 0.67
CA GLU A 144 -15.03 11.01 0.92
C GLU A 144 -14.75 11.21 2.42
N THR A 145 -15.81 11.37 3.21
CA THR A 145 -15.68 11.57 4.66
C THR A 145 -15.08 10.32 5.29
N ALA A 146 -15.65 9.14 5.02
CA ALA A 146 -15.19 7.89 5.59
C ALA A 146 -13.73 7.57 5.20
N VAL A 147 -13.33 7.88 3.96
CA VAL A 147 -11.98 7.66 3.45
C VAL A 147 -10.97 8.62 4.10
N LYS A 148 -11.30 9.90 4.25
CA LYS A 148 -10.44 10.88 4.94
C LYS A 148 -10.26 10.55 6.41
N GLU A 149 -11.34 10.15 7.09
CA GLU A 149 -11.23 9.72 8.47
C GLU A 149 -10.39 8.44 8.61
N ALA A 150 -10.57 7.46 7.71
CA ALA A 150 -9.76 6.25 7.70
C ALA A 150 -8.26 6.54 7.48
N TYR A 151 -7.94 7.52 6.63
CA TYR A 151 -6.57 7.98 6.43
C TYR A 151 -5.96 8.57 7.70
N LEU A 152 -6.69 9.45 8.39
CA LEU A 152 -6.24 10.03 9.65
C LEU A 152 -6.07 8.95 10.74
N ARG A 153 -7.04 8.04 10.86
CA ARG A 153 -6.97 6.89 11.78
C ARG A 153 -5.78 5.98 11.49
N HIS A 154 -5.53 5.67 10.23
CA HIS A 154 -4.39 4.86 9.80
C HIS A 154 -3.06 5.50 10.19
N ASN A 155 -2.88 6.79 9.88
CA ASN A 155 -1.66 7.52 10.23
C ASN A 155 -1.44 7.53 11.76
N GLU A 156 -2.50 7.73 12.54
CA GLU A 156 -2.41 7.70 13.99
C GLU A 156 -2.13 6.31 14.56
N ALA A 157 -2.71 5.26 13.96
CA ALA A 157 -2.40 3.88 14.32
C ALA A 157 -0.91 3.57 14.11
N VAL A 158 -0.31 4.06 13.01
CA VAL A 158 1.13 3.90 12.77
C VAL A 158 1.95 4.63 13.84
N ARG A 159 1.61 5.89 14.16
CA ARG A 159 2.33 6.68 15.18
C ARG A 159 2.26 6.06 16.58
N SER A 160 1.09 5.56 16.95
CA SER A 160 0.87 4.99 18.30
C SER A 160 1.43 3.58 18.46
N THR A 161 1.53 2.81 17.37
CA THR A 161 2.02 1.42 17.41
C THR A 161 3.54 1.33 17.31
N ILE A 162 4.16 2.12 16.44
CA ILE A 162 5.58 1.95 16.14
C ILE A 162 6.43 2.74 17.11
N ALA A 163 7.41 2.07 17.73
CA ALA A 163 8.34 2.71 18.64
C ALA A 163 9.02 3.93 17.97
N PRO A 164 9.13 5.10 18.65
CA PRO A 164 9.63 6.33 18.03
C PRO A 164 10.98 6.21 17.32
N GLN A 165 11.90 5.41 17.87
CA GLN A 165 13.23 5.16 17.28
C GLN A 165 13.20 4.35 15.98
N ARG A 166 12.09 3.68 15.67
CA ARG A 166 11.86 2.93 14.42
C ARG A 166 10.98 3.68 13.43
N LEU A 167 10.36 4.79 13.83
CA LEU A 167 9.42 5.53 13.01
C LEU A 167 10.10 6.74 12.37
N ILE A 168 9.98 6.85 11.06
CA ILE A 168 10.31 8.07 10.32
C ILE A 168 9.01 8.58 9.69
N GLU A 169 8.64 9.82 9.98
CA GLU A 169 7.51 10.48 9.32
C GLU A 169 8.01 11.52 8.31
N TRP A 170 7.44 11.51 7.11
CA TRP A 170 7.80 12.42 6.03
C TRP A 170 6.56 13.06 5.42
N ARG A 171 6.49 14.40 5.42
CA ARG A 171 5.45 15.15 4.72
C ARG A 171 5.86 15.37 3.27
N VAL A 172 5.03 14.90 2.33
CA VAL A 172 5.23 15.16 0.90
C VAL A 172 4.85 16.61 0.62
N GLY A 173 5.73 17.33 -0.09
CA GLY A 173 5.51 18.70 -0.54
C GLY A 173 4.63 18.82 -1.79
#